data_AF-A6YP71-F1
#
_entry.id   AF-A6YP71-F1
#
_cell.length_a   1.000
_cell.length_b   1.000
_cell.length_c   1.000
_cell.angle_alpha   90.00
_cell.angle_beta   90.00
_cell.angle_gamma   90.00
#
_symmetry.space_group_name_H-M   'P 1'
#
loop_
_entity.id
_entity.type
_entity.pdbx_description
1 polymer ?
#
loop_
_entity_poly.entity_id
_entity_poly.type
_entity_poly.pdbx_seq_one_letter_code
_entity_poly.pdbx_strand_id
1 'polypeptide(L)' 'ALADLVHSHLQSKERCSTRLTLSCPLCVNPTCRETKSFFTSQQL' A
#
# COMPACT_ATOMS: atom_id res chain seq x y z
N ALA A 1 -3.94 -20.11 -2.62
CA ALA A 1 -2.91 -19.05 -2.67
C ALA A 1 -3.51 -17.66 -2.89
N LEU A 2 -4.09 -17.35 -4.06
CA LEU A 2 -4.68 -16.02 -4.30
C LEU A 2 -5.86 -15.72 -3.36
N ALA A 3 -6.76 -16.68 -3.17
CA ALA A 3 -7.90 -16.54 -2.27
C ALA A 3 -7.45 -16.29 -0.81
N ASP A 4 -6.43 -17.01 -0.35
CA ASP A 4 -5.89 -16.85 1.01
C ASP A 4 -5.28 -15.46 1.22
N LEU A 5 -4.53 -14.95 0.23
CA LEU A 5 -3.98 -13.58 0.27
C LEU A 5 -5.07 -12.52 0.41
N VAL A 6 -6.14 -12.62 -0.38
CA VAL A 6 -7.27 -11.67 -0.32
C VAL A 6 -8.00 -11.82 1.01
N HIS A 7 -8.24 -13.05 1.47
CA HIS A 7 -8.91 -13.31 2.75
C HIS A 7 -8.16 -12.69 3.92
N SER A 8 -6.84 -12.92 4.03
CA SER A 8 -6.00 -12.33 5.07
C SER A 8 -5.95 -10.79 4.98
N HIS A 9 -5.88 -10.24 3.77
CA HIS A 9 -5.88 -8.79 3.56
C HIS A 9 -7.19 -8.15 4.07
N LEU A 10 -8.34 -8.72 3.70
CA LEU A 10 -9.65 -8.24 4.15
C LEU A 10 -9.82 -8.32 5.68
N GLN A 11 -9.32 -9.39 6.31
CA GLN A 11 -9.37 -9.54 7.76
C GLN A 11 -8.50 -8.51 8.51
N SER A 12 -7.33 -8.19 7.96
CA SER A 12 -6.37 -7.26 8.58
C SER A 12 -6.86 -5.80 8.60
N LYS A 13 -7.77 -5.43 7.69
CA LYS A 13 -8.19 -4.04 7.42
C LYS A 13 -7.02 -3.12 7.06
N GLU A 14 -5.88 -3.67 6.66
CA GLU A 14 -4.77 -2.89 6.12
C GLU A 14 -5.10 -2.47 4.70
N ARG A 15 -4.82 -1.21 4.35
CA ARG A 15 -5.00 -0.70 2.98
C ARG A 15 -3.85 -1.09 2.06
N CYS A 16 -2.66 -1.17 2.63
CA CYS A 16 -1.42 -1.54 1.96
C CYS A 16 -0.40 -1.98 3.00
N SER A 17 0.62 -2.72 2.57
CA SER A 17 1.72 -3.10 3.46
C SER A 17 2.50 -1.90 3.99
N THR A 18 3.16 -2.07 5.14
CA THR A 18 4.07 -1.07 5.73
C THR A 18 5.25 -0.73 4.82
N ARG A 19 5.63 -1.61 3.89
CA ARG A 19 6.71 -1.33 2.93
C ARG A 19 6.29 -0.29 1.89
N LEU A 20 5.01 -0.24 1.50
CA LEU A 20 4.53 0.75 0.52
C LEU A 20 4.59 2.19 1.06
N THR A 21 4.58 2.35 2.38
CA THR A 21 4.73 3.68 3.01
C THR A 21 6.17 4.20 2.97
N LEU A 22 7.13 3.37 2.55
CA LEU A 22 8.54 3.73 2.38
C LEU A 22 8.86 3.89 0.89
N SER A 23 9.29 5.09 0.50
CA SER A 23 9.81 5.33 -0.85
C SER A 23 11.31 5.00 -0.91
N CYS A 24 11.82 4.71 -2.10
CA CYS A 24 13.25 4.49 -2.31
C CYS A 24 14.06 5.73 -1.88
N PRO A 25 15.25 5.58 -1.27
CA PRO A 25 16.06 6.71 -0.78
C PRO A 25 16.41 7.75 -1.86
N LEU A 26 16.52 7.31 -3.12
CA LEU A 26 16.85 8.15 -4.27
C LEU A 26 15.69 8.20 -5.29
N CYS A 27 14.45 8.16 -4.79
CA CYS A 27 13.27 8.20 -5.66
C CYS A 27 13.16 9.56 -6.35
N VAL A 28 13.29 9.57 -7.68
CA VAL A 28 13.10 10.78 -8.53
C VAL A 28 11.74 10.81 -9.23
N ASN A 29 10.96 9.72 -9.13
CA ASN A 29 9.63 9.65 -9.72
C ASN A 29 8.59 10.28 -8.76
N PRO A 30 7.95 11.41 -9.12
CA PRO A 30 6.97 12.07 -8.26
C PRO A 30 5.71 11.20 -8.02
N THR A 31 5.32 10.40 -9.01
CA THR A 31 4.12 9.56 -8.96
C THR A 31 4.21 8.49 -7.87
N CYS A 32 5.40 8.01 -7.52
CA CYS A 32 5.57 7.04 -6.43
C CYS A 32 5.01 7.56 -5.09
N ARG A 33 5.18 8.87 -4.81
CA ARG A 33 4.64 9.49 -3.61
C ARG A 33 3.12 9.65 -3.70
N GLU A 34 2.62 10.04 -4.87
CA GLU A 34 1.18 10.20 -5.11
C GLU A 34 0.43 8.88 -4.95
N THR A 35 0.95 7.80 -5.53
CA THR A 35 0.39 6.45 -5.38
C THR A 35 0.43 5.97 -3.94
N LYS A 36 1.54 6.19 -3.23
CA LYS A 36 1.63 5.91 -1.79
C LYS A 36 0.51 6.63 -1.04
N SER A 37 0.38 7.95 -1.23
CA SER A 37 -0.65 8.75 -0.58
C SER A 37 -2.04 8.20 -0.86
N PHE A 38 -2.34 7.90 -2.13
CA PHE A 38 -3.62 7.37 -2.59
C PHE A 38 -4.06 6.14 -1.79
N PHE A 39 -3.19 5.13 -1.63
CA PHE A 39 -3.56 3.92 -0.87
C PHE A 39 -3.67 4.17 0.63
N THR A 40 -2.78 4.98 1.20
CA THR A 40 -2.79 5.25 2.64
C THR A 40 -3.99 6.10 3.09
N SER A 41 -4.54 6.93 2.22
CA SER A 41 -5.65 7.84 2.53
C SER A 41 -7.05 7.29 2.24
N GLN A 42 -7.19 6.04 1.81
CA GLN A 42 -8.51 5.48 1.51
C GLN A 42 -9.40 5.43 2.76
N GLN A 43 -10.71 5.58 2.57
CA GLN A 43 -11.65 5.24 3.64
C GLN A 43 -11.76 3.72 3.77
N LEU A 44 -11.85 3.21 5.00
CA LEU A 44 -12.11 1.80 5.29
C LEU A 44 -13.63 1.57 5.41
#